data_AF-A0A2V2WNA5-F1
#
_entry.id   AF-A0A2V2WNA5-F1
#
_cell.length_a   1.000
_cell.length_b   1.000
_cell.length_c   1.000
_cell.angle_alpha   90.00
_cell.angle_beta   90.00
_cell.angle_gamma   90.00
#
_symmetry.space_group_name_H-M   'P 1'
#
loop_
_entity.id
_entity.type
_entity.pdbx_description
1 polymer ?
#
loop_
_entity_poly.entity_id
_entity_poly.type
_entity_poly.pdbx_seq_one_letter_code
_entity_poly.pdbx_strand_id
1 'polypeptide(L)'
;MGVHSGSSLWVKDRFIDVLFMVGWCYTMSRDVAEALVSYEPLRRLAYLPYSKEREEEFLSIHMQHEDVMVGRVLVNELKYQPMVYVKMLPCHFGNARNETGHSQVVPTSMCVHHVQEDDYAALMARFGNDTSPAARVERVSDDVVYPSCD
;
A
#
# COMPACT_ATOMS: atom_id res chain seq x y z
N MET A 1 3.97 -2.35 4.99
CA MET A 1 3.31 -1.44 5.95
C MET A 1 2.25 -0.67 5.22
N GLY A 2 1.03 -0.54 5.76
CA GLY A 2 0.02 0.33 5.15
C GLY A 2 -1.41 0.14 5.68
N VAL A 3 -2.38 0.81 5.03
CA VAL A 3 -3.81 0.59 5.29
C VAL A 3 -4.23 -0.73 4.65
N HIS A 4 -4.62 -1.68 5.49
CA HIS A 4 -5.04 -3.02 5.06
C HIS A 4 -6.53 -3.03 4.71
N SER A 5 -6.88 -3.56 3.54
CA SER A 5 -8.24 -3.62 3.02
C SER A 5 -8.53 -4.99 2.39
N GLY A 6 -9.79 -5.21 2.04
CA GLY A 6 -10.27 -6.42 1.37
C GLY A 6 -11.21 -6.07 0.22
N SER A 7 -11.14 -6.85 -0.86
CA SER A 7 -12.05 -6.75 -2.00
C SER A 7 -12.38 -8.15 -2.53
N SER A 8 -13.55 -8.29 -3.15
CA SER A 8 -13.98 -9.52 -3.80
C SER A 8 -14.01 -9.28 -5.30
N LEU A 9 -13.26 -10.11 -6.02
CA LEU A 9 -13.00 -9.94 -7.44
C LEU A 9 -13.69 -11.02 -8.25
N TRP A 10 -14.35 -10.65 -9.34
CA TRP A 10 -14.97 -11.61 -10.25
C TRP A 10 -14.02 -11.90 -11.42
N VAL A 11 -13.50 -13.14 -11.48
CA VAL A 11 -12.55 -13.58 -12.51
C VAL A 11 -12.95 -14.94 -13.02
N LYS A 12 -13.17 -15.07 -14.33
CA LYS A 12 -13.46 -16.37 -14.99
C LYS A 12 -14.56 -17.14 -14.24
N ASP A 13 -15.70 -16.49 -14.04
CA ASP A 13 -16.89 -17.04 -13.40
C ASP A 13 -16.73 -17.49 -11.93
N ARG A 14 -15.69 -17.02 -11.24
CA ARG A 14 -15.51 -17.24 -9.80
C ARG A 14 -15.18 -15.96 -9.04
N PHE A 15 -15.60 -15.92 -7.78
CA PHE A 15 -15.16 -14.89 -6.84
C PHE A 15 -13.80 -15.25 -6.23
N ILE A 16 -12.95 -14.24 -6.09
CA ILE A 16 -11.65 -14.33 -5.44
C ILE A 16 -11.56 -13.19 -4.44
N ASP A 17 -11.49 -13.54 -3.15
CA ASP A 17 -11.25 -12.58 -2.10
C ASP A 17 -9.76 -12.24 -2.04
N VAL A 18 -9.46 -10.95 -2.05
CA VAL A 18 -8.11 -10.41 -2.06
C VAL A 18 -7.93 -9.47 -0.88
N LEU A 19 -6.95 -9.79 -0.05
CA LEU A 19 -6.42 -8.89 0.97
C LEU A 19 -5.27 -8.09 0.36
N PHE A 20 -5.28 -6.77 0.56
CA PHE A 20 -4.31 -5.88 -0.04
C PHE A 20 -4.04 -4.64 0.84
N MET A 21 -3.02 -3.87 0.47
CA MET A 21 -2.68 -2.59 1.09
C MET A 21 -3.04 -1.46 0.13
N VAL A 22 -3.73 -0.43 0.58
CA VAL A 22 -4.25 0.66 -0.27
C VAL A 22 -3.12 1.48 -0.91
N GLY A 23 -3.23 1.75 -2.22
CA GLY A 23 -2.13 2.21 -3.08
C GLY A 23 -1.33 3.45 -2.64
N TRP A 24 -2.01 4.49 -2.15
CA TRP A 24 -1.34 5.72 -1.69
C TRP A 24 -0.79 5.63 -0.26
N CYS A 25 -1.00 4.49 0.41
CA CYS A 25 -0.83 4.30 1.85
C CYS A 25 0.13 3.18 2.23
N TYR A 26 1.00 2.70 1.33
CA TYR A 26 1.78 1.51 1.66
C TYR A 26 3.21 1.50 1.15
N THR A 27 4.02 0.73 1.86
CA THR A 27 5.39 0.38 1.49
C THR A 27 5.58 -1.13 1.65
N MET A 28 6.53 -1.69 0.90
CA MET A 28 6.94 -3.09 1.00
C MET A 28 8.44 -3.18 1.26
N SER A 29 8.86 -4.21 1.99
CA SER A 29 10.27 -4.53 2.14
C SER A 29 10.84 -5.06 0.81
N ARG A 30 12.17 -5.01 0.69
CA ARG A 30 12.87 -5.43 -0.53
C ARG A 30 12.53 -6.86 -0.95
N ASP A 31 12.52 -7.79 0.00
CA ASP A 31 12.24 -9.21 -0.25
C ASP A 31 10.81 -9.43 -0.77
N VAL A 32 9.83 -8.70 -0.23
CA VAL A 32 8.44 -8.72 -0.72
C VAL A 32 8.35 -8.14 -2.14
N ALA A 33 9.09 -7.05 -2.41
CA ALA A 33 9.16 -6.48 -3.76
C ALA A 33 9.79 -7.44 -4.76
N GLU A 34 10.88 -8.11 -4.38
CA GLU A 34 11.55 -9.13 -5.18
C GLU A 34 10.62 -10.31 -5.47
N ALA A 35 9.86 -10.78 -4.47
CA ALA A 35 8.85 -11.81 -4.65
C ALA A 35 7.76 -11.37 -5.65
N LEU A 36 7.22 -10.15 -5.51
CA LEU A 36 6.21 -9.60 -6.41
C LEU A 36 6.69 -9.59 -7.87
N VAL A 37 7.88 -9.04 -8.14
CA VAL A 37 8.42 -8.93 -9.50
C VAL A 37 8.94 -10.26 -10.08
N SER A 38 9.12 -11.28 -9.22
CA SER A 38 9.46 -12.64 -9.66
C SER A 38 8.28 -13.36 -10.32
N TYR A 39 7.04 -12.89 -10.11
CA TYR A 39 5.86 -13.47 -10.71
C TYR A 39 5.81 -13.21 -12.22
N GLU A 40 6.18 -14.23 -13.01
CA GLU A 40 6.38 -14.11 -14.45
C GLU A 40 5.18 -13.53 -15.22
N PRO A 41 3.91 -13.89 -14.92
CA PRO A 41 2.77 -13.30 -15.62
C PRO A 41 2.68 -11.78 -15.43
N LEU A 42 2.87 -11.28 -14.20
CA LEU A 42 2.90 -9.85 -13.91
C LEU A 42 4.08 -9.18 -14.62
N ARG A 43 5.29 -9.73 -14.47
CA ARG A 43 6.50 -9.19 -15.09
C ARG A 43 6.32 -9.06 -16.60
N ARG A 44 5.83 -10.11 -17.26
CA ARG A 44 5.56 -10.09 -18.70
C ARG A 44 4.57 -8.98 -19.07
N LEU A 45 3.44 -8.89 -18.37
CA LEU A 45 2.40 -7.89 -18.69
C LEU A 45 2.86 -6.45 -18.42
N ALA A 46 3.70 -6.22 -17.41
CA ALA A 46 4.27 -4.90 -17.12
C ALA A 46 5.18 -4.36 -18.25
N TYR A 47 5.83 -5.25 -19.01
CA TYR A 47 6.66 -4.87 -20.16
C TYR A 47 5.90 -4.89 -21.50
N LEU A 48 4.65 -5.32 -21.52
CA LEU A 48 3.84 -5.40 -22.74
C LEU A 48 2.98 -4.14 -22.90
N PRO A 49 3.01 -3.49 -24.07
CA PRO A 49 2.03 -2.45 -24.39
C PRO A 49 0.62 -3.02 -24.36
N TYR A 50 -0.25 -2.29 -23.68
CA TYR A 50 -1.68 -2.59 -23.67
C TYR A 50 -2.26 -2.61 -25.09
N SER A 51 -3.15 -3.56 -25.36
CA SER A 51 -4.04 -3.55 -26.51
C SER A 51 -5.37 -4.18 -26.14
N LYS A 52 -6.45 -3.83 -26.84
CA LYS A 52 -7.80 -4.30 -26.51
C LYS A 52 -7.93 -5.82 -26.66
N GLU A 53 -7.21 -6.41 -27.60
CA GLU A 53 -7.15 -7.86 -27.83
C GLU A 53 -6.56 -8.62 -26.64
N ARG A 54 -5.73 -7.95 -25.81
CA ARG A 54 -5.07 -8.52 -24.63
C ARG A 54 -5.72 -8.10 -23.32
N GLU A 55 -6.83 -7.36 -23.33
CA GLU A 55 -7.46 -6.82 -22.12
C GLU A 55 -7.72 -7.91 -21.07
N GLU A 56 -8.20 -9.08 -21.49
CA GLU A 56 -8.44 -10.20 -20.58
C GLU A 56 -7.18 -10.62 -19.81
N GLU A 57 -5.99 -10.57 -20.42
CA GLU A 57 -4.73 -10.89 -19.76
C GLU A 57 -4.43 -9.90 -18.62
N PHE A 58 -4.62 -8.60 -18.87
CA PHE A 58 -4.42 -7.55 -17.86
C PHE A 58 -5.45 -7.66 -16.72
N LEU A 59 -6.71 -7.91 -17.05
CA LEU A 59 -7.79 -8.07 -16.07
C LEU A 59 -7.62 -9.33 -15.22
N SER A 60 -7.01 -10.40 -15.76
CA SER A 60 -6.88 -11.69 -15.07
C SER A 60 -6.13 -11.62 -13.73
N ILE A 61 -5.21 -10.66 -13.61
CA ILE A 61 -4.44 -10.34 -12.39
C ILE A 61 -4.71 -8.92 -11.87
N HIS A 62 -5.77 -8.26 -12.35
CA HIS A 62 -6.25 -6.96 -11.90
C HIS A 62 -5.31 -5.77 -12.12
N MET A 63 -4.56 -5.72 -13.22
CA MET A 63 -3.64 -4.61 -13.47
C MET A 63 -4.31 -3.22 -13.57
N GLN A 64 -5.64 -3.15 -13.74
CA GLN A 64 -6.42 -1.93 -13.69
C GLN A 64 -6.59 -1.36 -12.26
N HIS A 65 -6.24 -2.12 -11.23
CA HIS A 65 -6.21 -1.72 -9.82
C HIS A 65 -4.87 -2.16 -9.21
N GLU A 66 -3.86 -1.30 -9.26
CA GLU A 66 -2.47 -1.63 -8.89
C GLU A 66 -2.34 -2.23 -7.49
N ASP A 67 -3.01 -1.64 -6.51
CA ASP A 67 -2.95 -2.07 -5.11
C ASP A 67 -3.60 -3.44 -4.89
N VAL A 68 -4.76 -3.66 -5.50
CA VAL A 68 -5.43 -4.96 -5.52
C VAL A 68 -4.59 -6.00 -6.27
N MET A 69 -3.94 -5.64 -7.38
CA MET A 69 -3.05 -6.54 -8.13
C MET A 69 -1.89 -7.01 -7.27
N VAL A 70 -1.28 -6.11 -6.49
CA VAL A 70 -0.18 -6.46 -5.58
C VAL A 70 -0.64 -7.49 -4.55
N GLY A 71 -1.80 -7.26 -3.91
CA GLY A 71 -2.41 -8.23 -3.00
C GLY A 71 -2.74 -9.55 -3.68
N ARG A 72 -3.34 -9.50 -4.87
CA ARG A 72 -3.72 -10.68 -5.65
C ARG A 72 -2.52 -11.56 -5.96
N VAL A 73 -1.41 -10.96 -6.41
CA VAL A 73 -0.19 -11.68 -6.75
C VAL A 73 0.47 -12.26 -5.49
N LEU A 74 0.70 -11.44 -4.45
CA LEU A 74 1.42 -11.89 -3.26
C LEU A 74 0.63 -12.90 -2.42
N VAL A 75 -0.67 -12.67 -2.24
CA VAL A 75 -1.51 -13.44 -1.31
C VAL A 75 -2.15 -14.66 -1.97
N ASN A 76 -2.70 -14.52 -3.18
CA ASN A 76 -3.47 -15.61 -3.81
C ASN A 76 -2.64 -16.44 -4.79
N GLU A 77 -1.82 -15.81 -5.64
CA GLU A 77 -1.04 -16.52 -6.67
C GLU A 77 0.25 -17.10 -6.10
N LEU A 78 1.13 -16.25 -5.54
CA LEU A 78 2.41 -16.68 -4.95
C LEU A 78 2.23 -17.31 -3.57
N LYS A 79 1.21 -16.90 -2.82
CA LYS A 79 0.99 -17.29 -1.42
C LYS A 79 2.25 -17.09 -0.57
N TYR A 80 2.89 -15.94 -0.71
CA TYR A 80 4.17 -15.62 -0.07
C TYR A 80 4.07 -15.75 1.46
N GLN A 81 4.71 -16.78 2.01
CA GLN A 81 4.61 -17.13 3.44
C GLN A 81 5.42 -16.24 4.38
N PRO A 82 6.60 -15.68 4.02
CA PRO A 82 7.35 -14.79 4.90
C PRO A 82 6.70 -13.41 5.13
N MET A 83 5.44 -13.23 4.76
CA MET A 83 4.76 -11.94 4.81
C MET A 83 4.53 -11.48 6.25
N VAL A 84 4.98 -10.26 6.56
CA VAL A 84 4.63 -9.54 7.79
C VAL A 84 3.84 -8.30 7.44
N TYR A 85 2.62 -8.22 7.97
CA TYR A 85 1.71 -7.11 7.79
C TYR A 85 1.88 -6.09 8.90
N VAL A 86 2.49 -4.94 8.58
CA VAL A 86 2.41 -3.76 9.44
C VAL A 86 1.13 -2.98 9.07
N LYS A 87 0.07 -3.20 9.84
CA LYS A 87 -1.27 -2.64 9.60
C LYS A 87 -1.37 -1.31 10.33
N MET A 88 -1.50 -0.26 9.55
CA MET A 88 -1.45 1.10 10.03
C MET A 88 -2.85 1.59 10.44
N LEU A 89 -2.93 2.26 11.59
CA LEU A 89 -4.17 2.81 12.14
C LEU A 89 -4.48 4.21 11.58
N PRO A 90 -5.75 4.66 11.58
CA PRO A 90 -6.16 5.96 11.01
C PRO A 90 -5.46 7.18 11.62
N CYS A 91 -4.96 7.10 12.85
CA CYS A 91 -4.22 8.20 13.48
C CYS A 91 -2.89 8.55 12.77
N HIS A 92 -2.35 7.63 11.97
CA HIS A 92 -1.09 7.83 11.24
C HIS A 92 -1.29 8.26 9.78
N PHE A 93 -2.54 8.28 9.30
CA PHE A 93 -2.90 8.73 7.95
C PHE A 93 -3.92 9.86 8.01
N GLY A 94 -3.60 11.00 7.41
CA GLY A 94 -4.50 12.14 7.47
C GLY A 94 -4.27 13.13 6.34
N ASN A 95 -5.27 13.99 6.14
CA ASN A 95 -5.13 15.17 5.28
C ASN A 95 -4.05 16.08 5.82
N ALA A 96 -3.32 16.75 4.93
CA ALA A 96 -2.42 17.82 5.35
C ALA A 96 -3.18 18.87 6.17
N ARG A 97 -4.43 19.15 5.77
CA ARG A 97 -5.31 20.16 6.37
C ARG A 97 -6.73 19.63 6.58
N ASN A 98 -7.40 20.16 7.60
CA ASN A 98 -8.83 19.95 7.78
C ASN A 98 -9.67 20.86 6.86
N GLU A 99 -10.99 20.78 6.97
CA GLU A 99 -11.93 21.58 6.17
C GLU A 99 -11.78 23.10 6.38
N THR A 100 -11.22 23.55 7.50
CA THR A 100 -10.97 24.96 7.79
C THR A 100 -9.54 25.40 7.45
N GLY A 101 -8.75 24.53 6.83
CA GLY A 101 -7.38 24.81 6.39
C GLY A 101 -6.31 24.67 7.48
N HIS A 102 -6.66 24.28 8.71
CA HIS A 102 -5.68 24.02 9.77
C HIS A 102 -4.91 22.73 9.51
N SER A 103 -3.59 22.76 9.75
CA SER A 103 -2.75 21.58 9.59
C SER A 103 -3.14 20.47 10.58
N GLN A 104 -3.21 19.23 10.09
CA GLN A 104 -3.46 18.04 10.92
C GLN A 104 -2.19 17.19 11.12
N VAL A 105 -1.04 17.63 10.60
CA VAL A 105 0.18 16.82 10.61
C VAL A 105 0.85 16.85 11.99
N VAL A 106 1.05 15.67 12.55
CA VAL A 106 1.72 15.45 13.85
C VAL A 106 3.03 14.68 13.65
N PRO A 107 3.96 14.68 14.62
CA PRO A 107 5.24 13.97 14.48
C PRO A 107 5.12 12.46 14.23
N THR A 108 4.00 11.85 14.61
CA THR A 108 3.72 10.42 14.40
C THR A 108 2.95 10.14 13.11
N SER A 109 2.65 11.16 12.29
CA SER A 109 2.05 10.96 10.96
C SER A 109 3.00 10.16 10.07
N MET A 110 2.52 9.10 9.44
CA MET A 110 3.33 8.26 8.54
C MET A 110 3.05 8.54 7.07
N CYS A 111 1.83 8.94 6.72
CA CYS A 111 1.49 9.38 5.37
C CYS A 111 0.44 10.47 5.43
N VAL A 112 0.67 11.50 4.64
CA VAL A 112 -0.16 12.69 4.56
C VAL A 112 -0.62 12.85 3.11
N HIS A 113 -1.94 12.85 2.90
CA HIS A 113 -2.56 13.06 1.57
C HIS A 113 -3.11 14.49 1.41
N HIS A 114 -3.48 14.85 0.17
CA HIS A 114 -3.95 16.18 -0.21
C HIS A 114 -2.95 17.32 0.14
N VAL A 115 -1.66 17.02 0.01
CA VAL A 115 -0.56 17.97 0.25
C VAL A 115 -0.45 18.93 -0.94
N GLN A 116 -0.54 20.24 -0.70
CA GLN A 116 -0.25 21.27 -1.71
C GLN A 116 1.26 21.54 -1.80
N GLU A 117 1.72 22.25 -2.83
CA GLU A 117 3.15 22.55 -3.00
C GLU A 117 3.76 23.27 -1.78
N ASP A 118 3.06 24.26 -1.25
CA ASP A 118 3.48 24.99 -0.05
C ASP A 118 3.46 24.11 1.21
N ASP A 119 2.49 23.19 1.31
CA ASP A 119 2.45 22.20 2.40
C ASP A 119 3.67 21.30 2.33
N TYR A 120 4.01 20.82 1.13
CA TYR A 120 5.19 19.98 0.91
C TYR A 120 6.46 20.71 1.34
N ALA A 121 6.65 21.95 0.89
CA ALA A 121 7.82 22.76 1.28
C ALA A 121 7.89 22.97 2.79
N ALA A 122 6.77 23.30 3.44
CA ALA A 122 6.70 23.48 4.89
C ALA A 122 6.97 22.18 5.67
N LEU A 123 6.47 21.04 5.19
CA LEU A 123 6.70 19.72 5.79
C LEU A 123 8.16 19.28 5.63
N MET A 124 8.74 19.48 4.45
CA MET A 124 10.17 19.23 4.20
C MET A 124 11.06 20.11 5.08
N ALA A 125 10.69 21.38 5.31
CA ALA A 125 11.40 22.26 6.23
C ALA A 125 11.22 21.85 7.71
N ARG A 126 10.01 21.41 8.09
CA ARG A 126 9.67 21.01 9.47
C ARG A 126 10.39 19.72 9.89
N PHE A 127 10.38 18.70 9.03
CA PHE A 127 10.94 17.39 9.33
C PHE A 127 12.39 17.26 8.85
N GLY A 128 12.80 18.00 7.83
CA GLY A 128 14.19 18.07 7.38
C GLY A 128 14.81 16.70 7.13
N ASN A 129 15.93 16.42 7.80
CA ASN A 129 16.64 15.15 7.76
C ASN A 129 16.27 14.21 8.93
N ASP A 130 15.13 14.40 9.57
CA ASP A 130 14.65 13.45 10.57
C ASP A 130 14.24 12.15 9.88
N THR A 131 15.18 11.19 9.87
CA THR A 131 14.98 9.84 9.34
C THR A 131 14.68 8.83 10.44
N SER A 132 14.39 9.26 11.67
CA SER A 132 14.20 8.36 12.80
C SER A 132 13.03 8.75 13.69
N PRO A 133 11.81 8.88 13.13
CA PRO A 133 10.63 9.08 13.94
C PRO A 133 10.43 7.88 14.86
N ALA A 134 10.35 8.13 16.17
CA ALA A 134 10.08 7.09 17.14
C ALA A 134 8.61 6.66 17.04
N ALA A 135 8.35 5.55 16.35
CA ALA A 135 7.04 4.91 16.36
C ALA A 135 7.02 3.82 17.44
N ARG A 136 6.08 3.91 18.37
CA ARG A 136 5.75 2.78 19.25
C ARG A 136 4.99 1.75 18.42
N VAL A 137 5.41 0.49 18.50
CA VAL A 137 4.79 -0.60 17.76
C VAL A 137 4.37 -1.70 18.72
N GLU A 138 3.18 -2.25 18.49
CA GLU A 138 2.65 -3.41 19.17
C GLU A 138 2.61 -4.58 18.20
N ARG A 139 3.22 -5.71 18.59
CA ARG A 139 3.16 -6.95 17.84
C ARG A 139 2.01 -7.79 18.39
N VAL A 140 0.99 -8.02 17.57
CA VAL A 140 -0.23 -8.75 17.96
C VAL A 140 -0.11 -10.24 17.60
N SER A 141 0.65 -10.57 16.55
CA SER A 141 0.99 -11.93 16.14
C SER A 141 2.37 -11.99 15.48
N ASP A 142 2.82 -13.19 15.10
CA ASP A 142 4.09 -13.39 14.40
C ASP A 142 4.14 -12.65 13.05
N ASP A 143 2.99 -12.50 12.40
CA ASP A 143 2.80 -11.94 11.07
C ASP A 143 2.09 -10.58 11.05
N VAL A 144 1.63 -10.04 12.20
CA VAL A 144 0.90 -8.77 12.26
C VAL A 144 1.44 -7.82 13.33
N VAL A 145 1.71 -6.58 12.91
CA VAL A 145 2.18 -5.48 13.75
C VAL A 145 1.28 -4.26 13.55
N TYR A 146 0.98 -3.53 14.62
CA TYR A 146 0.25 -2.27 14.61
C TYR A 146 1.09 -1.16 15.25
N PRO A 147 1.28 -0.01 14.59
CA PRO A 147 1.81 1.18 15.26
C PRO A 147 0.76 1.79 16.20
N SER A 148 1.23 2.26 17.35
CA SER A 148 0.40 2.86 18.39
C SER A 148 0.08 4.32 18.09
N CYS A 149 -1.16 4.71 18.39
CA CYS A 149 -1.64 6.07 18.27
C CYS A 149 -1.27 6.98 19.47
N ASP A 150 -0.64 6.43 20.53
CA ASP A 150 -0.43 7.08 21.84
C ASP A 150 1.01 7.59 22.11
#